data_AF-A0A0C2TGG3-F1
#
_entry.id   AF-A0A0C2TGG3-F1
#
_cell.length_a   1.000
_cell.length_b   1.000
_cell.length_c   1.000
_cell.angle_alpha   90.00
_cell.angle_beta   90.00
_cell.angle_gamma   90.00
#
_symmetry.space_group_name_H-M   'P 1'
#
loop_
_entity.id
_entity.type
_entity.pdbx_description
1 polymer ?
#
loop_
_entity_poly.entity_id
_entity_poly.type
_entity_poly.pdbx_seq_one_letter_code
_entity_poly.pdbx_strand_id
1 'polypeptide(L)'
;MASLESGLEMSLRQRAMVDTCFEEGQYELAISVLEQLRSSTHRPSKWVVKSRHIIFLPDLKRSSHVRQLIYIALHPISDAQPEKTSKSIYDSPSKLQPFSKTSLSSAAVLAAQQLLFSFAATQTPDSLARALPCYDASYTVTGIANEDMGDSDISRESLCINEARDCWGILAEGFVSKSRVLFSSPKRKSRRRIEDDFGLLDDEGKGNCDIIGESAWPVLDWVLTLFERNEQVTLSKENSLYSPLLLNQIPPTRSSTGARWDIENPLAVVIFCLQQSDFRRQRIGARLMNLLINLSLTPSLDFPMFIASVFGRFSTATSEIFRLLLTLLSPSLPNYLFKVALCYKFINEAELSEKPGVNSSLKIPVRARKPRSKRETDRCQLTAAPDRMASTNRNLPTCEAILCALKKKIPPAVDGKLQLRVKFELFVSYGTIQKEASELEKDVHWTSAIRQISFRDVLSDAFSSVSGEEGPRFGHLAQSMLSTWI
;
A
#
# COMPACT_ATOMS: atom_id res chain seq x y z
N MET A 1 14.62 -10.45 27.62
CA MET A 1 13.42 -10.04 28.39
C MET A 1 13.24 -8.54 28.20
N ALA A 2 12.51 -8.11 27.16
CA ALA A 2 12.08 -6.71 27.06
C ALA A 2 10.87 -6.55 27.98
N SER A 3 11.00 -5.69 28.99
CA SER A 3 9.88 -5.28 29.84
C SER A 3 8.72 -4.86 28.94
N LEU A 4 7.55 -5.47 29.14
CA LEU A 4 6.29 -4.92 28.66
C LEU A 4 6.08 -3.60 29.40
N GLU A 5 6.74 -2.53 28.95
CA GLU A 5 6.41 -1.18 29.39
C GLU A 5 4.98 -0.89 28.94
N SER A 6 4.07 -1.12 29.87
CA SER A 6 2.67 -0.74 29.80
C SER A 6 2.62 0.78 29.81
N GLY A 7 2.70 1.39 28.63
CA GLY A 7 2.51 2.82 28.48
C GLY A 7 1.18 3.24 29.11
N LEU A 8 1.22 4.34 29.87
CA LEU A 8 0.07 4.89 30.58
C LEU A 8 -0.93 5.47 29.57
N GLU A 9 -2.21 5.24 29.80
CA GLU A 9 -3.26 5.79 28.95
C GLU A 9 -3.48 7.27 29.24
N MET A 10 -3.90 8.03 28.23
CA MET A 10 -4.38 9.40 28.44
C MET A 10 -5.53 9.40 29.44
N SER A 11 -5.39 10.21 30.50
CA SER A 11 -6.40 10.32 31.55
C SER A 11 -7.71 10.89 31.01
N LEU A 12 -8.84 10.58 31.67
CA LEU A 12 -10.17 11.08 31.28
C LEU A 12 -10.19 12.61 31.17
N ARG A 13 -9.50 13.31 32.08
CA ARG A 13 -9.39 14.77 32.09
C ARG A 13 -8.63 15.32 30.88
N GLN A 14 -7.52 14.69 30.51
CA GLN A 14 -6.74 15.07 29.32
C GLN A 14 -7.56 14.87 28.05
N ARG A 15 -8.32 13.76 27.98
CA ARG A 15 -9.22 13.49 26.86
C ARG A 15 -10.33 14.53 26.75
N ALA A 16 -11.03 14.81 27.86
CA ALA A 16 -12.09 15.81 27.91
C ALA A 16 -11.61 17.18 27.45
N MET A 17 -10.38 17.58 27.82
CA MET A 17 -9.79 18.84 27.37
C MET A 17 -9.63 18.91 25.84
N VAL A 18 -9.18 17.81 25.20
CA VAL A 18 -9.07 17.73 23.74
C VAL A 18 -10.46 17.73 23.09
N ASP A 19 -11.40 16.95 23.64
CA ASP A 19 -12.77 16.86 23.14
C ASP A 19 -13.48 18.22 23.18
N THR A 20 -13.38 18.95 24.30
CA THR A 20 -13.94 20.31 24.43
C THR A 20 -13.35 21.26 23.39
N CYS A 21 -12.05 21.22 23.12
CA CYS A 21 -11.45 22.05 22.06
C CYS A 21 -12.01 21.69 20.68
N PHE A 22 -12.24 20.41 20.39
CA PHE A 22 -12.85 19.97 19.12
C PHE A 22 -14.34 20.34 19.01
N GLU A 23 -15.09 20.26 20.11
CA GLU A 23 -16.50 20.67 20.21
C GLU A 23 -16.66 22.18 19.98
N GLU A 24 -15.74 22.99 20.51
CA GLU A 24 -15.71 24.44 20.32
C GLU A 24 -15.18 24.88 18.94
N GLY A 25 -14.78 23.93 18.08
CA GLY A 25 -14.22 24.22 16.76
C GLY A 25 -12.79 24.79 16.79
N GLN A 26 -12.11 24.71 17.92
CA GLN A 26 -10.73 25.16 18.11
C GLN A 26 -9.73 24.06 17.72
N TYR A 27 -9.77 23.63 16.46
CA TYR A 27 -8.99 22.48 15.97
C TYR A 27 -7.49 22.63 16.20
N GLU A 28 -6.92 23.81 15.97
CA GLU A 28 -5.49 24.07 16.17
C GLU A 28 -5.07 23.92 17.63
N LEU A 29 -5.90 24.42 18.56
CA LEU A 29 -5.65 24.26 19.99
C LEU A 29 -5.77 22.79 20.41
N ALA A 30 -6.80 22.08 19.93
CA ALA A 30 -6.98 20.65 20.19
C ALA A 30 -5.76 19.83 19.73
N ILE A 31 -5.24 20.12 18.53
CA ILE A 31 -4.04 19.49 17.96
C ILE A 31 -2.80 19.83 18.78
N SER A 32 -2.64 21.10 19.18
CA SER A 32 -1.52 21.54 20.04
C SER A 32 -1.54 20.84 21.41
N VAL A 33 -2.72 20.71 22.02
CA VAL A 33 -2.91 19.98 23.27
C VAL A 33 -2.56 18.49 23.08
N LEU A 34 -3.00 17.86 21.98
CA LEU A 34 -2.62 16.48 21.66
C LEU A 34 -1.11 16.30 21.49
N GLU A 35 -0.43 17.26 20.85
CA GLU A 35 1.03 17.27 20.72
C GLU A 35 1.73 17.41 22.07
N GLN A 36 1.22 18.24 22.98
CA GLN A 36 1.78 18.36 24.34
C GLN A 36 1.56 17.09 25.18
N LEU A 37 0.44 16.40 24.96
CA LEU A 37 0.12 15.14 25.63
C LEU A 37 0.86 13.94 25.03
N ARG A 38 1.52 14.12 23.88
CA ARG A 38 2.37 13.12 23.25
C ARG A 38 3.63 12.92 24.09
N SER A 39 3.59 11.96 25.01
CA SER A 39 4.81 11.47 25.64
C SER A 39 5.17 10.08 25.11
N SER A 40 6.46 9.74 25.08
CA SER A 40 6.91 8.38 24.74
C SER A 40 6.43 7.33 25.75
N THR A 41 6.12 7.76 26.97
CA THR A 41 5.59 6.93 28.07
C THR A 41 4.07 6.79 28.06
N HIS A 42 3.34 7.69 27.41
CA HIS A 42 1.88 7.68 27.33
C HIS A 42 1.44 7.24 25.94
N ARG A 43 0.69 6.14 25.87
CA ARG A 43 0.15 5.65 24.59
C ARG A 43 -1.25 6.23 24.38
N PRO A 44 -1.64 6.62 23.15
CA PRO A 44 -3.05 6.68 22.82
C PRO A 44 -3.62 5.29 23.10
N SER A 45 -4.55 5.27 24.04
CA SER A 45 -4.94 4.18 24.95
C SER A 45 -4.98 2.75 24.37
N LYS A 46 -4.62 1.77 25.20
CA LYS A 46 -4.41 0.38 24.83
C LYS A 46 -5.67 -0.44 25.10
N TRP A 47 -6.07 -1.25 24.12
CA TRP A 47 -6.98 -2.36 24.35
C TRP A 47 -6.28 -3.40 25.25
N VAL A 48 -6.75 -3.55 26.49
CA VAL A 48 -6.41 -4.75 27.28
C VAL A 48 -7.29 -5.86 26.72
N VAL A 49 -6.73 -6.71 25.85
CA VAL A 49 -7.32 -8.01 25.49
C VAL A 49 -7.37 -8.83 26.78
N LYS A 50 -8.40 -8.66 27.61
CA LYS A 50 -8.72 -9.65 28.64
C LYS A 50 -9.31 -10.84 27.92
N SER A 51 -8.43 -11.77 27.57
CA SER A 51 -8.81 -13.07 27.01
C SER A 51 -9.89 -13.71 27.88
N ARG A 52 -11.03 -13.99 27.23
CA ARG A 52 -12.05 -15.00 27.56
C ARG A 52 -13.27 -14.68 28.42
N HIS A 53 -13.54 -13.45 28.84
CA HIS A 53 -14.92 -13.12 29.28
C HIS A 53 -15.41 -11.87 28.56
N ILE A 54 -16.35 -12.12 27.64
CA ILE A 54 -17.15 -11.15 26.91
C ILE A 54 -17.92 -10.33 27.95
N ILE A 55 -17.37 -9.20 28.36
CA ILE A 55 -18.14 -8.11 28.96
C ILE A 55 -17.85 -6.89 28.09
N PHE A 56 -18.84 -6.57 27.26
CA PHE A 56 -18.94 -5.42 26.38
C PHE A 56 -18.71 -4.12 27.16
N LEU A 57 -17.53 -3.49 27.05
CA LEU A 57 -17.21 -2.19 27.66
C LEU A 57 -16.14 -1.46 26.80
N PRO A 58 -15.88 -0.15 26.98
CA PRO A 58 -16.37 1.00 26.22
C PRO A 58 -15.20 1.64 25.43
N ASP A 59 -14.36 0.78 24.83
CA ASP A 59 -13.02 1.18 24.38
C ASP A 59 -12.94 1.64 22.91
N LEU A 60 -14.07 1.68 22.21
CA LEU A 60 -14.15 2.12 20.80
C LEU A 60 -13.96 3.64 20.63
N LYS A 61 -14.14 4.42 21.71
CA LYS A 61 -13.99 5.89 21.71
C LYS A 61 -12.55 6.38 21.50
N ARG A 62 -11.56 5.50 21.58
CA ARG A 62 -10.13 5.86 21.72
C ARG A 62 -9.37 6.04 20.41
N SER A 63 -9.79 5.35 19.34
CA SER A 63 -9.29 5.60 17.98
C SER A 63 -9.86 6.88 17.36
N SER A 64 -10.67 7.65 18.11
CA SER A 64 -11.37 8.84 17.61
C SER A 64 -10.41 9.97 17.26
N HIS A 65 -9.46 10.34 18.12
CA HIS A 65 -8.59 11.49 17.87
C HIS A 65 -7.65 11.26 16.69
N VAL A 66 -7.02 10.09 16.58
CA VAL A 66 -6.17 9.79 15.40
C VAL A 66 -7.01 9.75 14.12
N ARG A 67 -8.23 9.21 14.17
CA ARG A 67 -9.15 9.22 13.02
C ARG A 67 -9.59 10.64 12.65
N GLN A 68 -9.92 11.49 13.63
CA GLN A 68 -10.22 12.90 13.42
C GLN A 68 -9.02 13.63 12.81
N LEU A 69 -7.80 13.36 13.27
CA LEU A 69 -6.57 13.92 12.67
C LEU A 69 -6.39 13.48 11.22
N ILE A 70 -6.61 12.19 10.89
CA ILE A 70 -6.60 11.71 9.51
C ILE A 70 -7.65 12.47 8.68
N TYR A 71 -8.86 12.61 9.20
CA TYR A 71 -9.94 13.32 8.52
C TYR A 71 -9.58 14.79 8.26
N ILE A 72 -9.04 15.49 9.26
CA ILE A 72 -8.55 16.88 9.12
C ILE A 72 -7.41 16.93 8.08
N ALA A 73 -6.45 16.01 8.15
CA ALA A 73 -5.28 15.98 7.27
C ALA A 73 -5.63 15.70 5.79
N LEU A 74 -6.76 15.05 5.51
CA LEU A 74 -7.28 14.79 4.17
C LEU A 74 -7.94 16.01 3.51
N HIS A 75 -8.20 17.09 4.26
CA HIS A 75 -8.80 18.29 3.67
C HIS A 75 -7.83 19.05 2.76
N PRO A 76 -8.32 19.64 1.66
CA PRO A 76 -7.49 20.48 0.82
C PRO A 76 -7.02 21.72 1.58
N ILE A 77 -5.75 22.05 1.43
CA ILE A 77 -5.19 23.31 1.89
C ILE A 77 -5.64 24.37 0.88
N SER A 78 -6.75 25.05 1.20
CA SER A 78 -7.24 26.16 0.38
C SER A 78 -6.57 27.46 0.83
N ASP A 79 -5.83 28.10 -0.07
CA ASP A 79 -5.31 29.46 0.12
C ASP A 79 -6.39 30.54 -0.05
N ALA A 80 -7.61 30.12 -0.43
CA ALA A 80 -8.71 31.05 -0.60
C ALA A 80 -9.03 31.70 0.75
N GLN A 81 -8.56 32.95 0.89
CA GLN A 81 -9.06 33.90 1.87
C GLN A 81 -10.59 33.77 1.87
N PRO A 82 -11.24 33.70 3.05
CA PRO A 82 -12.69 33.72 3.10
C PRO A 82 -13.09 35.01 2.39
N GLU A 83 -13.58 34.89 1.15
CA GLU A 83 -14.19 36.02 0.47
C GLU A 83 -15.24 36.48 1.46
N LYS A 84 -15.01 37.67 2.02
CA LYS A 84 -15.96 38.35 2.88
C LYS A 84 -17.11 38.69 1.95
N THR A 85 -17.94 37.71 1.61
CA THR A 85 -19.25 37.92 1.03
C THR A 85 -19.94 38.80 2.05
N SER A 86 -20.02 40.08 1.72
CA SER A 86 -20.63 41.13 2.50
C SER A 86 -22.02 40.64 2.85
N LYS A 87 -22.19 40.16 4.09
CA LYS A 87 -23.48 39.72 4.59
C LYS A 87 -24.41 40.92 4.44
N SER A 88 -25.37 40.82 3.53
CA SER A 88 -26.44 41.79 3.39
C SER A 88 -27.13 41.90 4.75
N ILE A 89 -27.17 43.10 5.30
CA ILE A 89 -27.71 43.40 6.64
C ILE A 89 -29.23 43.09 6.72
N TYR A 90 -29.87 42.73 5.60
CA TYR A 90 -31.32 42.58 5.49
C TYR A 90 -31.84 41.13 5.50
N ASP A 91 -30.99 40.11 5.68
CA ASP A 91 -31.48 38.74 5.74
C ASP A 91 -32.14 38.39 7.10
N SER A 92 -33.39 37.94 7.03
CA SER A 92 -34.22 37.64 8.19
C SER A 92 -33.66 36.48 9.05
N PRO A 93 -33.61 36.63 10.40
CA PRO A 93 -33.02 35.64 11.31
C PRO A 93 -33.75 34.29 11.37
N SER A 94 -34.97 34.17 10.85
CA SER A 94 -35.73 32.90 10.85
C SER A 94 -35.40 31.95 9.70
N LYS A 95 -34.49 32.33 8.77
CA LYS A 95 -33.91 31.44 7.76
C LYS A 95 -32.39 31.34 7.91
N LEU A 96 -31.87 31.49 9.13
CA LEU A 96 -30.50 31.10 9.44
C LEU A 96 -30.38 29.60 9.10
N GLN A 97 -29.84 29.32 7.90
CA GLN A 97 -29.40 27.99 7.55
C GLN A 97 -28.56 27.48 8.73
N PRO A 98 -28.69 26.21 9.12
CA PRO A 98 -27.79 25.65 10.11
C PRO A 98 -26.35 25.83 9.61
N PHE A 99 -25.68 26.87 10.11
CA PHE A 99 -24.25 26.91 10.32
C PHE A 99 -23.96 25.62 11.12
N SER A 100 -23.12 24.70 10.66
CA SER A 100 -21.71 24.90 10.37
C SER A 100 -21.30 24.02 9.18
N LYS A 101 -20.84 24.64 8.09
CA LYS A 101 -19.79 23.95 7.32
C LYS A 101 -18.57 23.99 8.22
N THR A 102 -18.12 22.84 8.70
CA THR A 102 -16.86 22.69 9.44
C THR A 102 -15.74 23.23 8.54
N SER A 103 -15.41 24.51 8.71
CA SER A 103 -14.42 25.20 7.91
C SER A 103 -13.08 25.01 8.60
N LEU A 104 -12.36 23.95 8.21
CA LEU A 104 -11.03 23.69 8.72
C LEU A 104 -10.06 24.73 8.15
N SER A 105 -9.27 25.36 9.02
CA SER A 105 -8.19 26.26 8.62
C SER A 105 -7.06 25.46 7.98
N SER A 106 -6.32 26.09 7.06
CA SER A 106 -5.10 25.51 6.49
C SER A 106 -4.05 25.18 7.57
N ALA A 107 -3.98 26.00 8.62
CA ALA A 107 -3.11 25.77 9.77
C ALA A 107 -3.50 24.51 10.56
N ALA A 108 -4.80 24.24 10.77
CA ALA A 108 -5.26 23.00 11.40
C ALA A 108 -4.91 21.76 10.55
N VAL A 109 -5.06 21.84 9.23
CA VAL A 109 -4.69 20.75 8.31
C VAL A 109 -3.20 20.43 8.40
N LEU A 110 -2.35 21.46 8.32
CA LEU A 110 -0.89 21.31 8.42
C LEU A 110 -0.46 20.79 9.79
N ALA A 111 -1.05 21.32 10.87
CA ALA A 111 -0.75 20.87 12.23
C ALA A 111 -1.17 19.40 12.44
N ALA A 112 -2.31 18.97 11.89
CA ALA A 112 -2.75 17.58 11.95
C ALA A 112 -1.77 16.65 11.20
N GLN A 113 -1.34 17.05 9.99
CA GLN A 113 -0.34 16.31 9.23
C GLN A 113 0.97 16.15 10.01
N GLN A 114 1.49 17.24 10.58
CA GLN A 114 2.71 17.21 11.39
C GLN A 114 2.55 16.31 12.63
N LEU A 115 1.44 16.43 13.36
CA LEU A 115 1.16 15.61 14.53
C LEU A 115 1.04 14.13 14.18
N LEU A 116 0.46 13.76 13.03
CA LEU A 116 0.41 12.37 12.58
C LEU A 116 1.83 11.79 12.43
N PHE A 117 2.75 12.51 11.78
CA PHE A 117 4.15 12.09 11.68
C PHE A 117 4.86 12.05 13.03
N SER A 118 4.61 13.02 13.92
CA SER A 118 5.12 13.01 15.29
C SER A 118 4.62 11.78 16.07
N PHE A 119 3.35 11.39 15.89
CA PHE A 119 2.82 10.15 16.46
C PHE A 119 3.46 8.93 15.85
N ALA A 120 3.63 8.87 14.52
CA ALA A 120 4.36 7.78 13.88
C ALA A 120 5.77 7.64 14.45
N ALA A 121 6.44 8.76 14.80
CA ALA A 121 7.76 8.78 15.40
C ALA A 121 7.79 8.19 16.83
N THR A 122 6.80 8.52 17.67
CA THR A 122 6.84 8.19 19.11
C THR A 122 5.95 7.05 19.58
N GLN A 123 4.95 6.65 18.78
CA GLN A 123 3.97 5.64 19.15
C GLN A 123 4.20 4.33 18.37
N THR A 124 3.59 3.24 18.85
CA THR A 124 3.65 1.96 18.15
C THR A 124 2.79 1.99 16.86
N PRO A 125 3.24 1.39 15.75
CA PRO A 125 2.43 1.34 14.53
C PRO A 125 1.05 0.71 14.76
N ASP A 126 1.00 -0.37 15.55
CA ASP A 126 -0.26 -1.08 15.86
C ASP A 126 -1.28 -0.22 16.60
N SER A 127 -0.86 0.75 17.41
CA SER A 127 -1.81 1.64 18.10
C SER A 127 -2.40 2.68 17.16
N LEU A 128 -1.63 3.15 16.19
CA LEU A 128 -2.06 4.18 15.24
C LEU A 128 -2.91 3.59 14.12
N ALA A 129 -2.54 2.41 13.62
CA ALA A 129 -3.26 1.74 12.53
C ALA A 129 -4.69 1.32 12.91
N ARG A 130 -5.07 1.34 14.18
CA ARG A 130 -6.47 1.15 14.62
C ARG A 130 -7.41 2.27 14.20
N ALA A 131 -6.87 3.43 13.82
CA ALA A 131 -7.65 4.52 13.25
C ALA A 131 -7.85 4.36 11.73
N LEU A 132 -7.15 3.41 11.10
CA LEU A 132 -7.34 3.09 9.69
C LEU A 132 -8.46 2.05 9.54
N PRO A 133 -9.21 2.10 8.42
CA PRO A 133 -10.08 1.01 8.04
C PRO A 133 -9.27 -0.28 7.82
N CYS A 134 -9.87 -1.44 8.09
CA CYS A 134 -9.28 -2.75 7.79
C CYS A 134 -10.36 -3.82 7.60
N TYR A 135 -10.02 -4.88 6.86
CA TYR A 135 -10.99 -5.94 6.50
C TYR A 135 -11.48 -6.76 7.71
N ASP A 136 -10.67 -6.94 8.75
CA ASP A 136 -11.07 -7.69 9.95
C ASP A 136 -12.11 -6.94 10.81
N ALA A 137 -12.20 -5.62 10.69
CA ALA A 137 -13.09 -4.78 11.50
C ALA A 137 -14.54 -4.74 10.99
N SER A 138 -14.83 -5.21 9.77
CA SER A 138 -16.18 -5.08 9.19
C SER A 138 -17.26 -5.90 9.91
N TYR A 139 -16.88 -6.87 10.74
CA TYR A 139 -17.84 -7.68 11.49
C TYR A 139 -18.37 -7.01 12.77
N THR A 140 -17.74 -5.94 13.26
CA THR A 140 -18.06 -5.37 14.58
C THR A 140 -18.89 -4.09 14.55
N VAL A 141 -19.00 -3.40 13.41
CA VAL A 141 -19.56 -2.04 13.36
C VAL A 141 -21.10 -2.01 13.29
N THR A 142 -21.76 -3.06 12.80
CA THR A 142 -23.22 -3.07 12.58
C THR A 142 -24.06 -3.01 13.86
N GLY A 143 -23.46 -3.17 15.05
CA GLY A 143 -24.18 -3.18 16.34
C GLY A 143 -24.04 -1.95 17.22
N ILE A 144 -23.15 -0.99 16.92
CA ILE A 144 -22.72 0.05 17.88
C ILE A 144 -23.24 1.47 17.53
N ALA A 145 -24.03 1.60 16.47
CA ALA A 145 -24.28 2.89 15.80
C ALA A 145 -25.04 3.96 16.61
N ASN A 146 -25.65 3.67 17.76
CA ASN A 146 -26.62 4.60 18.35
C ASN A 146 -26.30 5.21 19.72
N GLU A 147 -25.36 4.71 20.52
CA GLU A 147 -25.30 5.13 21.93
C GLU A 147 -24.13 6.04 22.32
N ASP A 148 -23.15 6.30 21.44
CA ASP A 148 -21.97 7.07 21.87
C ASP A 148 -21.21 7.79 20.74
N MET A 149 -21.94 8.37 19.78
CA MET A 149 -21.34 9.27 18.79
C MET A 149 -20.83 10.52 19.51
N GLY A 150 -19.52 10.77 19.45
CA GLY A 150 -18.92 11.94 20.13
C GLY A 150 -19.59 13.26 19.73
N ASP A 151 -19.63 14.20 20.67
CA ASP A 151 -20.45 15.41 20.55
C ASP A 151 -19.93 16.41 19.51
N SER A 152 -18.64 16.35 19.14
CA SER A 152 -18.06 17.28 18.16
C SER A 152 -18.42 16.94 16.70
N ASP A 153 -18.65 17.97 15.90
CA ASP A 153 -18.90 17.87 14.45
C ASP A 153 -17.82 17.05 13.74
N ILE A 154 -16.55 17.33 14.04
CA ILE A 154 -15.41 16.64 13.43
C ILE A 154 -15.35 15.16 13.82
N SER A 155 -15.77 14.82 15.04
CA SER A 155 -15.83 13.42 15.48
C SER A 155 -16.83 12.65 14.64
N ARG A 156 -18.02 13.21 14.43
CA ARG A 156 -19.09 12.63 13.61
C ARG A 156 -18.66 12.52 12.15
N GLU A 157 -18.12 13.59 11.57
CA GLU A 157 -17.65 13.60 10.18
C GLU A 157 -16.52 12.59 9.94
N SER A 158 -15.59 12.43 10.90
CA SER A 158 -14.48 11.49 10.79
C SER A 158 -14.92 10.02 10.72
N LEU A 159 -16.16 9.69 11.11
CA LEU A 159 -16.68 8.32 11.06
C LEU A 159 -16.75 7.79 9.62
N CYS A 160 -16.77 8.64 8.61
CA CYS A 160 -16.72 8.22 7.21
C CYS A 160 -15.46 7.43 6.86
N ILE A 161 -14.36 7.60 7.61
CA ILE A 161 -13.14 6.79 7.46
C ILE A 161 -13.45 5.31 7.70
N ASN A 162 -14.40 4.99 8.59
CA ASN A 162 -14.81 3.62 8.86
C ASN A 162 -15.70 3.03 7.75
N GLU A 163 -16.25 3.87 6.87
CA GLU A 163 -17.04 3.42 5.71
C GLU A 163 -16.14 2.93 4.58
N ALA A 164 -14.87 3.36 4.56
CA ALA A 164 -13.88 2.80 3.66
C ALA A 164 -13.53 1.36 4.06
N ARG A 165 -13.30 0.51 3.07
CA ARG A 165 -12.95 -0.91 3.29
C ARG A 165 -11.51 -1.09 3.73
N ASP A 166 -10.63 -0.25 3.20
CA ASP A 166 -9.19 -0.27 3.40
C ASP A 166 -8.63 1.16 3.36
N CYS A 167 -7.36 1.30 3.74
CA CYS A 167 -6.69 2.59 3.79
C CYS A 167 -6.47 3.19 2.40
N TRP A 168 -6.62 2.41 1.32
CA TRP A 168 -6.51 2.91 -0.05
C TRP A 168 -7.76 3.70 -0.43
N GLY A 169 -8.94 3.26 0.02
CA GLY A 169 -10.21 3.94 -0.24
C GLY A 169 -10.29 5.36 0.31
N ILE A 170 -9.64 5.65 1.45
CA ILE A 170 -9.63 7.01 2.04
C ILE A 170 -8.73 8.00 1.29
N LEU A 171 -7.85 7.50 0.41
CA LEU A 171 -6.93 8.33 -0.36
C LEU A 171 -7.54 8.84 -1.67
N ALA A 172 -8.65 8.23 -2.11
CA ALA A 172 -9.28 8.56 -3.38
C ALA A 172 -9.72 10.04 -3.44
N GLU A 173 -9.64 10.61 -4.64
CA GLU A 173 -10.06 11.99 -4.84
C GLU A 173 -11.53 12.21 -4.44
N GLY A 174 -11.76 13.31 -3.71
CA GLY A 174 -13.09 13.69 -3.25
C GLY A 174 -13.65 12.82 -2.11
N PHE A 175 -12.85 11.96 -1.47
CA PHE A 175 -13.30 11.12 -0.35
C PHE A 175 -14.06 11.93 0.73
N VAL A 176 -13.44 13.03 1.21
CA VAL A 176 -14.02 13.93 2.22
C VAL A 176 -15.31 14.59 1.72
N SER A 177 -15.38 14.96 0.44
CA SER A 177 -16.56 15.62 -0.16
C SER A 177 -17.76 14.68 -0.29
N LYS A 178 -17.52 13.42 -0.66
CA LYS A 178 -18.56 12.39 -0.82
C LYS A 178 -19.20 12.01 0.52
N SER A 179 -18.37 11.87 1.55
CA SER A 179 -18.79 11.57 2.93
C SER A 179 -19.85 12.56 3.46
N ARG A 180 -19.68 13.86 3.20
CA ARG A 180 -20.60 14.91 3.69
C ARG A 180 -22.04 14.73 3.23
N VAL A 181 -22.26 14.08 2.09
CA VAL A 181 -23.61 13.81 1.57
C VAL A 181 -24.34 12.79 2.45
N LEU A 182 -23.63 11.82 3.02
CA LEU A 182 -24.21 10.73 3.83
C LEU A 182 -24.74 11.21 5.19
N PHE A 183 -24.12 12.24 5.78
CA PHE A 183 -24.53 12.78 7.08
C PHE A 183 -25.54 13.93 6.98
N SER A 184 -25.87 14.37 5.76
CA SER A 184 -26.94 15.35 5.58
C SER A 184 -28.27 14.70 5.96
N SER A 185 -28.90 15.22 7.03
CA SER A 185 -30.06 14.64 7.72
C SER A 185 -31.05 13.98 6.75
N PRO A 186 -31.56 12.77 7.06
CA PRO A 186 -32.48 12.06 6.19
C PRO A 186 -33.73 12.93 6.00
N LYS A 187 -33.80 13.61 4.86
CA LYS A 187 -35.03 14.30 4.45
C LYS A 187 -36.11 13.23 4.46
N ARG A 188 -37.06 13.40 5.39
CA ARG A 188 -38.16 12.48 5.70
C ARG A 188 -38.59 11.71 4.45
N LYS A 189 -38.37 10.39 4.50
CA LYS A 189 -38.84 9.40 3.54
C LYS A 189 -40.24 9.73 3.04
N SER A 190 -40.34 10.12 1.77
CA SER A 190 -41.40 9.59 0.93
C SER A 190 -41.03 8.13 0.65
N ARG A 191 -41.88 7.23 1.14
CA ARG A 191 -41.72 5.77 1.15
C ARG A 191 -41.83 5.21 -0.27
N ARG A 192 -40.72 5.15 -1.02
CA ARG A 192 -40.61 4.22 -2.16
C ARG A 192 -39.45 3.27 -1.92
N ARG A 193 -39.80 1.98 -1.88
CA ARG A 193 -38.90 0.83 -1.77
C ARG A 193 -37.88 0.91 -2.91
N ILE A 194 -36.62 1.11 -2.56
CA ILE A 194 -35.49 0.75 -3.42
C ILE A 194 -34.80 -0.34 -2.61
N GLU A 195 -35.01 -1.57 -3.07
CA GLU A 195 -34.39 -2.78 -2.53
C GLU A 195 -32.90 -2.79 -2.89
N ASP A 196 -32.06 -2.98 -1.88
CA ASP A 196 -30.75 -3.65 -1.92
C ASP A 196 -29.85 -3.45 -3.15
N ASP A 197 -29.59 -2.20 -3.54
CA ASP A 197 -28.50 -1.86 -4.47
C ASP A 197 -27.46 -0.92 -3.84
N PHE A 198 -26.95 -1.30 -2.67
CA PHE A 198 -25.63 -0.83 -2.19
C PHE A 198 -24.49 -1.69 -2.76
N GLY A 199 -24.79 -2.46 -3.81
CA GLY A 199 -23.84 -3.28 -4.55
C GLY A 199 -23.37 -2.53 -5.79
N LEU A 200 -22.27 -1.78 -5.63
CA LEU A 200 -21.48 -1.13 -6.68
C LEU A 200 -21.95 0.29 -7.05
N LEU A 201 -21.14 1.26 -6.66
CA LEU A 201 -20.94 2.51 -7.39
C LEU A 201 -20.33 2.20 -8.78
N ASP A 202 -20.96 1.33 -9.56
CA ASP A 202 -20.55 1.03 -10.93
C ASP A 202 -21.25 2.01 -11.89
N ASP A 203 -20.42 2.90 -12.43
CA ASP A 203 -20.37 3.13 -13.88
C ASP A 203 -21.33 4.11 -14.57
N GLU A 204 -21.75 5.22 -13.95
CA GLU A 204 -22.41 6.31 -14.73
C GLU A 204 -21.73 7.68 -14.68
N GLY A 205 -20.50 7.76 -14.17
CA GLY A 205 -19.72 9.00 -14.23
C GLY A 205 -18.23 8.76 -14.17
N LYS A 206 -17.66 8.11 -15.20
CA LYS A 206 -16.20 7.97 -15.44
C LYS A 206 -15.53 9.33 -15.73
N GLY A 207 -15.76 10.35 -14.89
CA GLY A 207 -14.69 11.30 -14.64
C GLY A 207 -13.56 10.47 -14.02
N ASN A 208 -12.34 10.60 -14.55
CA ASN A 208 -11.16 9.95 -13.97
C ASN A 208 -11.05 10.40 -12.51
N CYS A 209 -11.65 9.66 -11.58
CA CYS A 209 -11.40 9.87 -10.16
C CYS A 209 -9.98 9.40 -9.96
N ASP A 210 -9.09 10.35 -9.64
CA ASP A 210 -7.71 10.01 -9.38
C ASP A 210 -7.64 9.02 -8.20
N ILE A 211 -6.75 8.04 -8.34
CA ILE A 211 -6.53 6.99 -7.33
C ILE A 211 -6.12 7.63 -6.00
N ILE A 212 -5.44 8.78 -6.05
CA ILE A 212 -4.96 9.52 -4.89
C ILE A 212 -5.30 11.00 -5.11
N GLY A 213 -6.12 11.57 -4.24
CA GLY A 213 -6.44 12.99 -4.26
C GLY A 213 -5.23 13.86 -3.89
N GLU A 214 -5.20 15.08 -4.40
CA GLU A 214 -4.08 16.01 -4.20
C GLU A 214 -3.79 16.33 -2.72
N SER A 215 -4.81 16.34 -1.85
CA SER A 215 -4.65 16.53 -0.41
C SER A 215 -4.25 15.26 0.36
N ALA A 216 -4.31 14.08 -0.28
CA ALA A 216 -4.10 12.80 0.39
C ALA A 216 -2.63 12.34 0.43
N TRP A 217 -1.73 13.00 -0.30
CA TRP A 217 -0.31 12.63 -0.35
C TRP A 217 0.38 12.57 1.02
N PRO A 218 0.20 13.54 1.94
CA PRO A 218 0.79 13.47 3.27
C PRO A 218 0.26 12.28 4.10
N VAL A 219 -1.02 11.93 3.92
CA VAL A 219 -1.64 10.80 4.62
C VAL A 219 -1.12 9.47 4.07
N LEU A 220 -0.96 9.34 2.75
CA LEU A 220 -0.31 8.16 2.16
C LEU A 220 1.12 7.99 2.67
N ASP A 221 1.92 9.06 2.68
CA ASP A 221 3.28 9.03 3.19
C ASP A 221 3.34 8.61 4.67
N TRP A 222 2.40 9.13 5.48
CA TRP A 222 2.23 8.71 6.87
C TRP A 222 1.87 7.22 6.99
N VAL A 223 0.91 6.71 6.22
CA VAL A 223 0.51 5.30 6.21
C VAL A 223 1.69 4.39 5.86
N LEU A 224 2.47 4.72 4.83
CA LEU A 224 3.67 3.94 4.47
C LEU A 224 4.72 3.97 5.58
N THR A 225 4.89 5.11 6.24
CA THR A 225 5.79 5.24 7.40
C THR A 225 5.37 4.31 8.55
N LEU A 226 4.07 4.13 8.77
CA LEU A 226 3.57 3.16 9.74
C LEU A 226 3.91 1.71 9.34
N PHE A 227 3.71 1.36 8.07
CA PHE A 227 3.99 0.01 7.58
C PHE A 227 5.48 -0.33 7.63
N GLU A 228 6.35 0.58 7.22
CA GLU A 228 7.80 0.40 7.31
C GLU A 228 8.25 0.23 8.76
N ARG A 229 7.76 1.06 9.68
CA ARG A 229 8.07 0.90 11.11
C ARG A 229 7.55 -0.42 11.66
N ASN A 230 6.36 -0.85 11.23
CA ASN A 230 5.79 -2.13 11.64
C ASN A 230 6.65 -3.30 11.15
N GLU A 231 7.12 -3.26 9.91
CA GLU A 231 8.07 -4.23 9.36
C GLU A 231 9.35 -4.29 10.20
N GLN A 232 9.93 -3.16 10.60
CA GLN A 232 11.13 -3.15 11.47
C GLN A 232 10.86 -3.78 12.85
N VAL A 233 9.68 -3.54 13.42
CA VAL A 233 9.26 -4.16 14.69
C VAL A 233 9.06 -5.66 14.53
N THR A 234 8.45 -6.11 13.43
CA THR A 234 8.24 -7.53 13.12
C THR A 234 9.57 -8.24 12.89
N LEU A 235 10.49 -7.63 12.13
CA LEU A 235 11.83 -8.15 11.90
C LEU A 235 12.56 -8.38 13.23
N SER A 236 12.48 -7.42 14.14
CA SER A 236 13.13 -7.51 15.46
C SER A 236 12.53 -8.59 16.37
N LYS A 237 11.23 -8.90 16.23
CA LYS A 237 10.50 -9.85 17.10
C LYS A 237 10.46 -11.27 16.56
N GLU A 238 10.19 -11.41 15.26
CA GLU A 238 9.84 -12.66 14.59
C GLU A 238 10.86 -13.03 13.51
N ASN A 239 11.88 -12.21 13.28
CA ASN A 239 12.84 -12.35 12.19
C ASN A 239 12.17 -12.42 10.81
N SER A 240 11.01 -11.78 10.65
CA SER A 240 10.28 -11.75 9.39
C SER A 240 10.23 -10.34 8.84
N LEU A 241 10.68 -10.17 7.60
CA LEU A 241 10.75 -8.90 6.91
C LEU A 241 9.46 -8.67 6.13
N TYR A 242 8.36 -8.41 6.84
CA TYR A 242 7.13 -7.89 6.24
C TYR A 242 6.31 -7.11 7.29
N SER A 243 5.34 -6.32 6.82
CA SER A 243 4.38 -5.62 7.69
C SER A 243 3.04 -6.37 7.77
N PRO A 244 2.69 -6.96 8.93
CA PRO A 244 1.33 -7.44 9.19
C PRO A 244 0.25 -6.37 9.01
N LEU A 245 0.56 -5.10 9.31
CA LEU A 245 -0.38 -4.01 9.10
C LEU A 245 -0.71 -3.80 7.61
N LEU A 246 0.27 -3.88 6.72
CA LEU A 246 0.01 -3.83 5.28
C LEU A 246 -0.84 -5.02 4.83
N LEU A 247 -0.57 -6.23 5.34
CA LEU A 247 -1.35 -7.42 5.00
C LEU A 247 -2.84 -7.24 5.36
N ASN A 248 -3.15 -6.62 6.50
CA ASN A 248 -4.53 -6.32 6.91
C ASN A 248 -5.27 -5.33 6.01
N GLN A 249 -4.56 -4.63 5.12
CA GLN A 249 -5.11 -3.69 4.13
C GLN A 249 -5.31 -4.33 2.76
N ILE A 250 -5.04 -5.62 2.63
CA ILE A 250 -5.24 -6.39 1.40
C ILE A 250 -6.42 -7.33 1.67
N PRO A 251 -7.45 -7.38 0.82
CA PRO A 251 -8.56 -8.28 1.08
C PRO A 251 -8.09 -9.74 0.99
N PRO A 252 -8.47 -10.59 1.97
CA PRO A 252 -8.31 -12.03 1.79
C PRO A 252 -9.21 -12.48 0.64
N THR A 253 -8.83 -13.54 -0.08
CA THR A 253 -9.69 -14.03 -1.17
C THR A 253 -11.04 -14.48 -0.64
N ARG A 254 -12.09 -14.07 -1.35
CA ARG A 254 -13.48 -14.51 -1.09
C ARG A 254 -13.69 -16.02 -1.30
N SER A 255 -12.76 -16.68 -2.00
CA SER A 255 -12.86 -18.11 -2.28
C SER A 255 -12.18 -18.90 -1.18
N SER A 256 -12.95 -19.71 -0.45
CA SER A 256 -12.46 -20.67 0.57
C SER A 256 -11.47 -21.72 0.05
N THR A 257 -11.09 -21.67 -1.23
CA THR A 257 -10.22 -22.65 -1.91
C THR A 257 -8.87 -22.11 -2.36
N GLY A 258 -8.46 -20.88 -2.00
CA GLY A 258 -7.10 -20.42 -2.32
C GLY A 258 -6.57 -19.36 -1.37
N ALA A 259 -5.27 -19.39 -1.10
CA ALA A 259 -4.54 -18.40 -0.31
C ALA A 259 -4.10 -17.19 -1.16
N ARG A 260 -5.01 -16.65 -1.98
CA ARG A 260 -4.67 -15.53 -2.88
C ARG A 260 -5.07 -14.23 -2.20
N TRP A 261 -4.17 -13.27 -2.12
CA TRP A 261 -4.52 -11.94 -1.63
C TRP A 261 -4.66 -11.01 -2.84
N ASP A 262 -5.67 -10.14 -2.81
CA ASP A 262 -5.97 -9.25 -3.93
C ASP A 262 -5.16 -7.95 -3.83
N ILE A 263 -4.02 -7.93 -4.52
CA ILE A 263 -3.06 -6.84 -4.53
C ILE A 263 -3.37 -5.74 -5.55
N GLU A 264 -4.54 -5.77 -6.21
CA GLU A 264 -4.82 -4.87 -7.33
C GLU A 264 -4.87 -3.39 -6.89
N ASN A 265 -5.47 -3.10 -5.73
CA ASN A 265 -5.54 -1.74 -5.17
C ASN A 265 -4.15 -1.18 -4.83
N PRO A 266 -3.30 -1.83 -4.03
CA PRO A 266 -1.97 -1.30 -3.72
C PRO A 266 -1.08 -1.22 -4.97
N LEU A 267 -1.20 -2.13 -5.95
CA LEU A 267 -0.48 -2.01 -7.23
C LEU A 267 -0.96 -0.81 -8.07
N ALA A 268 -2.27 -0.51 -8.07
CA ALA A 268 -2.79 0.67 -8.73
C ALA A 268 -2.21 1.96 -8.11
N VAL A 269 -2.12 2.01 -6.79
CA VAL A 269 -1.46 3.12 -6.06
C VAL A 269 0.02 3.24 -6.45
N VAL A 270 0.77 2.12 -6.51
CA VAL A 270 2.18 2.14 -6.95
C VAL A 270 2.32 2.73 -8.35
N ILE A 271 1.53 2.27 -9.31
CA ILE A 271 1.62 2.73 -10.70
C ILE A 271 1.23 4.20 -10.80
N PHE A 272 0.17 4.62 -10.12
CA PHE A 272 -0.25 6.01 -10.08
C PHE A 272 0.85 6.91 -9.53
N CYS A 273 1.52 6.51 -8.45
CA CYS A 273 2.66 7.22 -7.87
C CYS A 273 3.84 7.34 -8.85
N LEU A 274 4.16 6.27 -9.58
CA LEU A 274 5.25 6.25 -10.56
C LEU A 274 4.94 7.06 -11.84
N GLN A 275 3.65 7.26 -12.14
CA GLN A 275 3.18 8.11 -13.24
C GLN A 275 3.32 9.62 -12.95
N GLN A 276 3.47 10.00 -11.69
CA GLN A 276 3.58 11.40 -11.30
C GLN A 276 4.89 12.02 -11.79
N SER A 277 4.89 13.32 -12.04
CA SER A 277 6.09 14.09 -12.38
C SER A 277 6.96 14.42 -11.15
N ASP A 278 6.35 14.57 -9.96
CA ASP A 278 7.08 14.83 -8.71
C ASP A 278 7.84 13.57 -8.26
N PHE A 279 9.17 13.65 -8.23
CA PHE A 279 10.06 12.58 -7.75
C PHE A 279 9.72 12.08 -6.34
N ARG A 280 9.20 12.94 -5.46
CA ARG A 280 8.78 12.53 -4.10
C ARG A 280 7.59 11.57 -4.16
N ARG A 281 6.64 11.81 -5.05
CA ARG A 281 5.48 10.93 -5.29
C ARG A 281 5.92 9.60 -5.91
N GLN A 282 6.85 9.65 -6.86
CA GLN A 282 7.46 8.44 -7.42
C GLN A 282 8.16 7.60 -6.33
N ARG A 283 8.89 8.25 -5.42
CA ARG A 283 9.54 7.59 -4.29
C ARG A 283 8.54 6.96 -3.31
N ILE A 284 7.38 7.58 -3.08
CA ILE A 284 6.29 6.99 -2.30
C ILE A 284 5.83 5.67 -2.96
N GLY A 285 5.64 5.66 -4.28
CA GLY A 285 5.31 4.45 -5.03
C GLY A 285 6.37 3.35 -4.88
N ALA A 286 7.66 3.69 -4.99
CA ALA A 286 8.75 2.75 -4.81
C ALA A 286 8.82 2.17 -3.37
N ARG A 287 8.54 2.99 -2.34
CA ARG A 287 8.45 2.53 -0.94
C ARG A 287 7.34 1.50 -0.75
N LEU A 288 6.14 1.79 -1.27
CA LEU A 288 5.03 0.83 -1.24
C LEU A 288 5.40 -0.47 -1.99
N MET A 289 6.06 -0.34 -3.14
CA MET A 289 6.50 -1.51 -3.89
C MET A 289 7.51 -2.37 -3.12
N ASN A 290 8.47 -1.76 -2.41
CA ASN A 290 9.41 -2.49 -1.54
C ASN A 290 8.66 -3.28 -0.46
N LEU A 291 7.65 -2.68 0.19
CA LEU A 291 6.84 -3.36 1.20
C LEU A 291 6.05 -4.55 0.61
N LEU A 292 5.52 -4.41 -0.62
CA LEU A 292 4.83 -5.50 -1.32
C LEU A 292 5.79 -6.63 -1.71
N ILE A 293 7.01 -6.29 -2.14
CA ILE A 293 8.06 -7.28 -2.45
C ILE A 293 8.42 -8.07 -1.19
N ASN A 294 8.65 -7.40 -0.08
CA ASN A 294 8.90 -8.03 1.22
C ASN A 294 7.73 -8.94 1.63
N LEU A 295 6.50 -8.48 1.48
CA LEU A 295 5.30 -9.29 1.74
C LEU A 295 5.21 -10.53 0.82
N SER A 296 5.63 -10.42 -0.44
CA SER A 296 5.62 -11.53 -1.42
C SER A 296 6.62 -12.64 -1.11
N LEU A 297 7.54 -12.42 -0.18
CA LEU A 297 8.44 -13.47 0.33
C LEU A 297 7.81 -14.28 1.46
N THR A 298 6.60 -13.92 1.90
CA THR A 298 5.87 -14.67 2.92
C THR A 298 4.93 -15.70 2.28
N PRO A 299 4.53 -16.75 3.02
CA PRO A 299 3.52 -17.69 2.55
C PRO A 299 2.14 -17.06 2.30
N SER A 300 1.90 -15.85 2.82
CA SER A 300 0.63 -15.15 2.65
C SER A 300 0.43 -14.71 1.20
N LEU A 301 1.48 -14.32 0.48
CA LEU A 301 1.37 -13.81 -0.89
C LEU A 301 2.23 -14.66 -1.84
N ASP A 302 1.59 -15.36 -2.76
CA ASP A 302 2.27 -16.21 -3.74
C ASP A 302 3.18 -15.38 -4.67
N PHE A 303 4.50 -15.58 -4.56
CA PHE A 303 5.50 -14.81 -5.28
C PHE A 303 5.35 -14.91 -6.81
N PRO A 304 5.21 -16.09 -7.45
CA PRO A 304 4.97 -16.16 -8.89
C PRO A 304 3.72 -15.40 -9.36
N MET A 305 2.62 -15.47 -8.60
CA MET A 305 1.42 -14.71 -8.90
C MET A 305 1.61 -13.22 -8.73
N PHE A 306 2.32 -12.79 -7.69
CA PHE A 306 2.70 -11.39 -7.49
C PHE A 306 3.48 -10.86 -8.70
N ILE A 307 4.51 -11.60 -9.15
CA ILE A 307 5.29 -11.26 -10.36
C ILE A 307 4.39 -11.22 -11.61
N ALA A 308 3.43 -12.14 -11.73
CA ALA A 308 2.49 -12.14 -12.84
C ALA A 308 1.58 -10.90 -12.86
N SER A 309 1.02 -10.52 -11.73
CA SER A 309 0.18 -9.32 -11.58
C SER A 309 0.97 -8.04 -11.85
N VAL A 310 2.18 -7.92 -11.30
CA VAL A 310 3.06 -6.77 -11.53
C VAL A 310 3.41 -6.68 -13.01
N PHE A 311 3.86 -7.77 -13.62
CA PHE A 311 4.17 -7.79 -15.05
C PHE A 311 2.95 -7.41 -15.90
N GLY A 312 1.79 -8.00 -15.63
CA GLY A 312 0.56 -7.73 -16.38
C GLY A 312 0.10 -6.27 -16.32
N ARG A 313 0.29 -5.61 -15.18
CA ARG A 313 -0.04 -4.18 -15.04
C ARG A 313 1.00 -3.30 -15.71
N PHE A 314 2.29 -3.55 -15.49
CA PHE A 314 3.33 -2.68 -16.04
C PHE A 314 3.59 -2.89 -17.54
N SER A 315 3.25 -4.05 -18.11
CA SER A 315 3.31 -4.26 -19.56
C SER A 315 2.29 -3.40 -20.32
N THR A 316 1.19 -3.02 -19.65
CA THR A 316 0.21 -2.05 -20.17
C THR A 316 0.58 -0.60 -19.87
N ALA A 317 1.53 -0.36 -18.97
CA ALA A 317 2.03 0.97 -18.64
C ALA A 317 3.09 1.43 -19.66
N THR A 318 3.49 2.69 -19.61
CA THR A 318 4.58 3.20 -20.46
C THR A 318 5.91 2.56 -20.07
N SER A 319 6.80 2.37 -21.05
CA SER A 319 8.14 1.79 -20.83
C SER A 319 8.94 2.55 -19.76
N GLU A 320 8.74 3.86 -19.68
CA GLU A 320 9.34 4.75 -18.69
C GLU A 320 8.96 4.38 -17.24
N ILE A 321 7.72 3.97 -16.99
CA ILE A 321 7.26 3.60 -15.65
C ILE A 321 7.95 2.30 -15.19
N PHE A 322 8.10 1.32 -16.10
CA PHE A 322 8.84 0.09 -15.79
C PHE A 322 10.32 0.38 -15.54
N ARG A 323 10.94 1.23 -16.38
CA ARG A 323 12.33 1.67 -16.20
C ARG A 323 12.53 2.39 -14.86
N LEU A 324 11.60 3.27 -14.50
CA LEU A 324 11.60 4.01 -13.25
C LEU A 324 11.46 3.07 -12.04
N LEU A 325 10.54 2.11 -12.10
CA LEU A 325 10.39 1.07 -11.08
C LEU A 325 11.73 0.38 -10.80
N LEU A 326 12.38 -0.18 -11.83
CA LEU A 326 13.64 -0.90 -11.67
C LEU A 326 14.74 -0.01 -11.06
N THR A 327 14.71 1.29 -11.34
CA THR A 327 15.71 2.26 -10.85
C THR A 327 15.47 2.69 -9.40
N LEU A 328 14.21 2.85 -8.97
CA LEU A 328 13.87 3.40 -7.66
C LEU A 328 13.83 2.36 -6.52
N LEU A 329 13.78 1.06 -6.84
CA LEU A 329 13.82 0.01 -5.82
C LEU A 329 15.14 0.04 -5.04
N SER A 330 15.06 -0.13 -3.73
CA SER A 330 16.24 -0.11 -2.86
C SER A 330 17.15 -1.33 -3.11
N PRO A 331 18.47 -1.20 -2.92
CA PRO A 331 19.40 -2.32 -3.07
C PRO A 331 19.27 -3.27 -1.87
N SER A 332 18.38 -4.24 -1.98
CA SER A 332 18.15 -5.28 -0.96
C SER A 332 17.99 -6.65 -1.61
N LEU A 333 18.30 -7.71 -0.88
CA LEU A 333 18.16 -9.08 -1.38
C LEU A 333 16.72 -9.37 -1.89
N PRO A 334 15.63 -9.06 -1.16
CA PRO A 334 14.26 -9.19 -1.67
C PRO A 334 14.04 -8.51 -3.03
N ASN A 335 14.57 -7.29 -3.18
CA ASN A 335 14.41 -6.52 -4.40
C ASN A 335 15.22 -7.09 -5.56
N TYR A 336 16.41 -7.65 -5.31
CA TYR A 336 17.16 -8.36 -6.35
C TYR A 336 16.42 -9.62 -6.81
N LEU A 337 15.87 -10.42 -5.89
CA LEU A 337 15.06 -11.60 -6.23
C LEU A 337 13.86 -11.21 -7.10
N PHE A 338 13.15 -10.15 -6.69
CA PHE A 338 12.04 -9.58 -7.44
C PHE A 338 12.48 -9.12 -8.85
N LYS A 339 13.58 -8.35 -8.95
CA LYS A 339 14.10 -7.87 -10.24
C LYS A 339 14.46 -9.01 -11.17
N VAL A 340 15.14 -10.06 -10.66
CA VAL A 340 15.47 -11.25 -11.46
C VAL A 340 14.19 -11.90 -12.00
N ALA A 341 13.22 -12.18 -11.13
CA ALA A 341 11.97 -12.83 -11.54
C ALA A 341 11.17 -12.00 -12.56
N LEU A 342 11.04 -10.69 -12.31
CA LEU A 342 10.32 -9.77 -13.19
C LEU A 342 11.01 -9.60 -14.55
N CYS A 343 12.33 -9.37 -14.56
CA CYS A 343 13.10 -9.20 -15.80
C CYS A 343 13.15 -10.49 -16.61
N TYR A 344 13.33 -11.63 -15.95
CA TYR A 344 13.30 -12.94 -16.60
C TYR A 344 11.93 -13.22 -17.24
N LYS A 345 10.83 -12.91 -16.54
CA LYS A 345 9.48 -13.02 -17.09
C LYS A 345 9.29 -12.09 -18.31
N PHE A 346 9.74 -10.83 -18.21
CA PHE A 346 9.65 -9.86 -19.29
C PHE A 346 10.33 -10.36 -20.58
N ILE A 347 11.57 -10.85 -20.47
CA ILE A 347 12.32 -11.34 -21.63
C ILE A 347 11.63 -12.54 -22.28
N ASN A 348 11.07 -13.45 -21.48
CA ASN A 348 10.41 -14.65 -22.00
C ASN A 348 9.03 -14.38 -22.61
N GLU A 349 8.28 -13.41 -22.10
CA GLU A 349 6.96 -13.08 -22.65
C GLU A 349 7.03 -12.16 -23.87
N ALA A 350 8.07 -11.32 -23.99
CA ALA A 350 8.27 -10.47 -25.15
C ALA A 350 8.38 -11.28 -26.46
N GLU A 351 9.01 -12.46 -26.41
CA GLU A 351 9.16 -13.38 -27.55
C GLU A 351 7.82 -13.94 -28.06
N LEU A 352 6.84 -14.12 -27.17
CA LEU A 352 5.55 -14.71 -27.52
C LEU A 352 4.63 -13.74 -28.29
N SER A 353 4.88 -12.43 -28.17
CA SER A 353 4.04 -11.38 -28.76
C SER A 353 4.16 -11.30 -30.29
N GLU A 354 5.24 -11.81 -30.88
CA GLU A 354 5.51 -11.67 -32.32
C GLU A 354 4.66 -12.57 -33.23
N LYS A 355 3.88 -13.52 -32.70
CA LYS A 355 3.05 -14.39 -33.55
C LYS A 355 1.79 -13.65 -34.01
N PRO A 356 1.78 -13.05 -35.23
CA PRO A 356 0.71 -12.19 -35.68
C PRO A 356 -0.42 -13.12 -36.15
N GLY A 357 -1.49 -13.24 -35.39
CA GLY A 357 -2.70 -13.93 -35.84
C GLY A 357 -3.36 -14.87 -34.84
N VAL A 358 -2.76 -15.12 -33.68
CA VAL A 358 -3.44 -15.85 -32.61
C VAL A 358 -3.74 -14.85 -31.49
N ASN A 359 -4.90 -14.21 -31.58
CA ASN A 359 -5.45 -13.32 -30.56
C ASN A 359 -5.44 -14.01 -29.17
N SER A 360 -4.35 -13.85 -28.42
CA SER A 360 -4.10 -14.54 -27.14
C SER A 360 -4.84 -13.92 -25.95
N SER A 361 -5.66 -12.89 -26.19
CA SER A 361 -6.70 -12.43 -25.28
C SER A 361 -8.08 -12.92 -25.72
N LEU A 362 -8.18 -14.19 -26.15
CA LEU A 362 -9.42 -14.91 -25.88
C LEU A 362 -9.47 -15.05 -24.37
N LYS A 363 -10.07 -14.06 -23.69
CA LYS A 363 -10.61 -14.20 -22.33
C LYS A 363 -11.22 -15.59 -22.29
N ILE A 364 -10.55 -16.54 -21.63
CA ILE A 364 -11.08 -17.90 -21.48
C ILE A 364 -12.48 -17.66 -20.92
N PRO A 365 -13.56 -17.95 -21.67
CA PRO A 365 -14.89 -17.64 -21.21
C PRO A 365 -15.03 -18.33 -19.87
N VAL A 366 -15.33 -17.55 -18.83
CA VAL A 366 -15.46 -18.04 -17.46
C VAL A 366 -16.56 -19.09 -17.49
N ARG A 367 -16.16 -20.34 -17.70
CA ARG A 367 -17.09 -21.45 -17.88
C ARG A 367 -17.67 -21.68 -16.50
N ALA A 368 -18.90 -21.23 -16.31
CA ALA A 368 -19.65 -21.37 -15.07
C ALA A 368 -19.51 -22.82 -14.57
N ARG A 369 -18.67 -23.02 -13.55
CA ARG A 369 -18.48 -24.34 -12.95
C ARG A 369 -19.76 -24.70 -12.22
N LYS A 370 -20.33 -25.86 -12.56
CA LYS A 370 -21.48 -26.45 -11.84
C LYS A 370 -21.20 -26.42 -10.33
N PRO A 371 -22.17 -26.02 -9.49
CA PRO A 371 -22.01 -25.99 -8.05
C PRO A 371 -21.67 -27.40 -7.55
N ARG A 372 -20.51 -27.54 -6.90
CA ARG A 372 -20.06 -28.82 -6.34
C ARG A 372 -20.73 -29.01 -4.98
N SER A 373 -21.46 -30.12 -4.84
CA SER A 373 -22.19 -30.53 -3.64
C SER A 373 -21.35 -30.37 -2.36
N LYS A 374 -21.98 -29.82 -1.32
CA LYS A 374 -21.44 -29.64 0.04
C LYS A 374 -20.76 -30.92 0.50
N ARG A 375 -19.46 -30.85 0.82
CA ARG A 375 -18.76 -31.86 1.61
C ARG A 375 -18.46 -31.21 2.96
N GLU A 376 -19.11 -31.72 4.01
CA GLU A 376 -18.79 -31.37 5.39
C GLU A 376 -17.31 -31.74 5.62
N THR A 377 -16.52 -30.76 6.04
CA THR A 377 -15.12 -30.99 6.42
C THR A 377 -14.96 -30.60 7.86
N ASP A 378 -14.61 -31.60 8.68
CA ASP A 378 -14.22 -31.47 10.06
C ASP A 378 -13.07 -30.49 10.26
N ARG A 379 -13.15 -29.76 11.37
CA ARG A 379 -12.18 -28.76 11.86
C ARG A 379 -10.78 -29.37 12.01
N CYS A 380 -9.89 -29.08 11.06
CA CYS A 380 -8.46 -29.37 11.20
C CYS A 380 -7.79 -28.24 12.01
N GLN A 381 -7.33 -28.54 13.22
CA GLN A 381 -6.56 -27.62 14.06
C GLN A 381 -5.13 -27.52 13.52
N LEU A 382 -4.80 -26.37 12.93
CA LEU A 382 -3.44 -26.03 12.50
C LEU A 382 -2.57 -25.69 13.73
N THR A 383 -1.87 -26.67 14.27
CA THR A 383 -0.67 -26.45 15.07
C THR A 383 0.52 -26.31 14.12
N ALA A 384 0.80 -25.08 13.67
CA ALA A 384 1.98 -24.77 12.87
C ALA A 384 3.22 -24.75 13.78
N ALA A 385 4.12 -25.71 13.59
CA ALA A 385 5.48 -25.60 14.10
C ALA A 385 6.20 -24.48 13.31
N PRO A 386 7.15 -23.74 13.93
CA PRO A 386 7.93 -22.73 13.22
C PRO A 386 8.92 -23.44 12.30
N ASP A 387 8.48 -23.74 11.07
CA ASP A 387 9.37 -24.15 10.00
C ASP A 387 10.32 -22.99 9.73
N ARG A 388 11.60 -23.21 10.03
CA ARG A 388 12.69 -22.29 9.71
C ARG A 388 12.55 -21.91 8.23
N MET A 389 12.81 -20.65 7.87
CA MET A 389 12.84 -20.10 6.51
C MET A 389 13.75 -20.92 5.57
N ALA A 390 13.33 -22.13 5.22
CA ALA A 390 14.11 -23.10 4.51
C ALA A 390 14.00 -22.79 3.01
N SER A 391 15.11 -22.27 2.49
CA SER A 391 15.40 -22.06 1.06
C SER A 391 14.49 -21.06 0.33
N THR A 392 14.67 -19.78 0.62
CA THR A 392 14.31 -18.65 -0.28
C THR A 392 14.86 -18.83 -1.71
N ASN A 393 15.88 -19.69 -1.91
CA ASN A 393 16.45 -20.02 -3.22
C ASN A 393 15.53 -20.81 -4.17
N ARG A 394 14.36 -21.30 -3.75
CA ARG A 394 13.53 -22.16 -4.61
C ARG A 394 12.95 -21.49 -5.86
N ASN A 395 12.99 -20.17 -5.96
CA ASN A 395 12.33 -19.43 -7.04
C ASN A 395 13.29 -18.76 -8.03
N LEU A 396 14.61 -18.95 -7.90
CA LEU A 396 15.58 -18.35 -8.81
C LEU A 396 15.73 -19.18 -10.11
N PRO A 397 15.76 -18.54 -11.28
CA PRO A 397 16.18 -19.22 -12.51
C PRO A 397 17.62 -19.75 -12.39
N THR A 398 17.90 -20.86 -13.06
CA THR A 398 19.26 -21.43 -13.13
C THR A 398 20.21 -20.50 -13.90
N CYS A 399 21.51 -20.58 -13.66
CA CYS A 399 22.53 -19.86 -14.44
C CYS A 399 22.31 -20.01 -15.95
N GLU A 400 22.05 -21.24 -16.42
CA GLU A 400 21.78 -21.51 -17.84
C GLU A 400 20.56 -20.74 -18.36
N ALA A 401 19.46 -20.71 -17.59
CA ALA A 401 18.26 -19.96 -17.95
C ALA A 401 18.53 -18.45 -18.03
N ILE A 402 19.34 -17.91 -17.11
CA ILE A 402 19.76 -16.51 -17.13
C ILE A 402 20.61 -16.20 -18.37
N LEU A 403 21.60 -17.04 -18.67
CA LEU A 403 22.45 -16.91 -19.86
C LEU A 403 21.64 -16.98 -21.15
N CYS A 404 20.71 -17.92 -21.24
CA CYS A 404 19.78 -18.02 -22.37
C CYS A 404 18.94 -16.74 -22.50
N ALA A 405 18.36 -16.25 -21.40
CA ALA A 405 17.57 -15.02 -21.40
C ALA A 405 18.39 -13.79 -21.84
N LEU A 406 19.65 -13.66 -21.41
CA LEU A 406 20.52 -12.56 -21.85
C LEU A 406 20.80 -12.59 -23.36
N LYS A 407 20.94 -13.79 -23.95
CA LYS A 407 21.15 -13.98 -25.40
C LYS A 407 19.90 -13.79 -26.24
N LYS A 408 18.70 -13.89 -25.66
CA LYS A 408 17.44 -13.76 -26.42
C LYS A 408 17.37 -12.39 -27.10
N LYS A 409 16.97 -12.41 -28.37
CA LYS A 409 16.64 -11.20 -29.14
C LYS A 409 15.22 -10.81 -28.79
N ILE A 410 15.04 -9.61 -28.24
CA ILE A 410 13.71 -9.07 -27.97
C ILE A 410 13.21 -8.40 -29.27
N PRO A 411 11.92 -8.53 -29.60
CA PRO A 411 11.32 -7.87 -30.76
C PRO A 411 11.65 -6.38 -30.83
N PRO A 412 11.91 -5.83 -32.04
CA PRO A 412 12.18 -4.41 -32.22
C PRO A 412 10.97 -3.51 -31.90
N ALA A 413 9.78 -4.10 -31.72
CA ALA A 413 8.58 -3.40 -31.26
C ALA A 413 8.66 -2.95 -29.80
N VAL A 414 9.53 -3.58 -28.99
CA VAL A 414 9.80 -3.17 -27.62
C VAL A 414 10.83 -2.04 -27.65
N ASP A 415 10.64 -1.02 -26.81
CA ASP A 415 11.61 0.06 -26.63
C ASP A 415 13.02 -0.50 -26.33
N GLY A 416 13.97 -0.24 -27.23
CA GLY A 416 15.33 -0.75 -27.13
C GLY A 416 16.03 -0.33 -25.84
N LYS A 417 15.72 0.86 -25.30
CA LYS A 417 16.27 1.34 -24.03
C LYS A 417 15.78 0.51 -22.86
N LEU A 418 14.48 0.22 -22.84
CA LEU A 418 13.86 -0.67 -21.86
C LEU A 418 14.47 -2.06 -21.94
N GLN A 419 14.64 -2.63 -23.14
CA GLN A 419 15.29 -3.93 -23.34
C GLN A 419 16.69 -3.98 -22.73
N LEU A 420 17.55 -2.99 -23.04
CA LEU A 420 18.90 -2.92 -22.49
C LEU A 420 18.86 -2.84 -20.97
N ARG A 421 17.97 -2.01 -20.40
CA ARG A 421 17.82 -1.88 -18.96
C ARG A 421 17.36 -3.17 -18.30
N VAL A 422 16.37 -3.87 -18.85
CA VAL A 422 15.87 -5.16 -18.32
C VAL A 422 16.99 -6.20 -18.29
N LYS A 423 17.74 -6.34 -19.39
CA LYS A 423 18.88 -7.27 -19.45
C LYS A 423 19.97 -6.91 -18.44
N PHE A 424 20.28 -5.62 -18.32
CA PHE A 424 21.26 -5.14 -17.35
C PHE A 424 20.82 -5.39 -15.91
N GLU A 425 19.58 -5.07 -15.55
CA GLU A 425 19.04 -5.30 -14.21
C GLU A 425 18.94 -6.79 -13.87
N LEU A 426 18.59 -7.65 -14.84
CA LEU A 426 18.65 -9.09 -14.68
C LEU A 426 20.07 -9.56 -14.33
N PHE A 427 21.06 -9.14 -15.11
CA PHE A 427 22.47 -9.50 -14.91
C PHE A 427 23.00 -9.01 -13.55
N VAL A 428 22.82 -7.72 -13.24
CA VAL A 428 23.32 -7.10 -12.00
C VAL A 428 22.64 -7.70 -10.77
N SER A 429 21.32 -7.88 -10.81
CA SER A 429 20.59 -8.43 -9.66
C SER A 429 20.98 -9.88 -9.41
N TYR A 430 21.04 -10.71 -10.47
CA TYR A 430 21.44 -12.11 -10.33
C TYR A 430 22.87 -12.26 -9.81
N GLY A 431 23.82 -11.53 -10.39
CA GLY A 431 25.21 -11.57 -9.93
C GLY A 431 25.40 -11.06 -8.51
N THR A 432 24.66 -10.03 -8.10
CA THR A 432 24.67 -9.54 -6.71
C THR A 432 24.13 -10.59 -5.74
N ILE A 433 23.03 -11.26 -6.07
CA ILE A 433 22.51 -12.38 -5.27
C ILE A 433 23.58 -13.47 -5.10
N GLN A 434 24.25 -13.85 -6.19
CA GLN A 434 25.29 -14.87 -6.17
C GLN A 434 26.53 -14.44 -5.38
N LYS A 435 26.84 -13.14 -5.36
CA LYS A 435 27.94 -12.57 -4.55
C LYS A 435 27.63 -12.63 -3.06
N GLU A 436 26.39 -12.30 -2.68
CA GLU A 436 25.93 -12.25 -1.28
C GLU A 436 25.58 -13.63 -0.71
N ALA A 437 25.29 -14.61 -1.56
CA ALA A 437 24.95 -15.99 -1.17
C ALA A 437 26.13 -16.69 -0.46
N SER A 438 25.79 -17.58 0.49
CA SER A 438 26.77 -18.46 1.12
C SER A 438 27.35 -19.46 0.10
N GLU A 439 28.56 -20.00 0.35
CA GLU A 439 29.20 -20.96 -0.58
C GLU A 439 28.33 -22.19 -0.90
N LEU A 440 27.45 -22.61 0.01
CA LEU A 440 26.52 -23.72 -0.20
C LEU A 440 25.31 -23.34 -1.06
N GLU A 441 25.00 -22.05 -1.14
CA GLU A 441 23.84 -21.51 -1.86
C GLU A 441 24.22 -20.93 -3.23
N LYS A 442 25.51 -20.69 -3.48
CA LYS A 442 26.02 -20.21 -4.75
C LYS A 442 25.74 -21.21 -5.87
N ASP A 443 25.30 -20.69 -7.00
CA ASP A 443 25.20 -21.45 -8.24
C ASP A 443 26.63 -21.73 -8.77
N VAL A 444 27.02 -22.99 -8.71
CA VAL A 444 28.33 -23.48 -9.17
C VAL A 444 28.53 -23.18 -10.66
N HIS A 445 27.47 -23.29 -11.47
CA HIS A 445 27.53 -22.98 -12.89
C HIS A 445 27.73 -21.49 -13.13
N TRP A 446 27.12 -20.62 -12.32
CA TRP A 446 27.36 -19.17 -12.39
C TRP A 446 28.83 -18.83 -12.08
N THR A 447 29.35 -19.39 -10.98
CA THR A 447 30.75 -19.15 -10.56
C THR A 447 31.75 -19.64 -11.60
N SER A 448 31.46 -20.76 -12.26
CA SER A 448 32.25 -21.25 -13.40
C SER A 448 32.12 -20.34 -14.62
N ALA A 449 30.89 -19.95 -14.98
CA ALA A 449 30.61 -19.15 -16.16
C ALA A 449 31.30 -17.78 -16.11
N ILE A 450 31.27 -17.06 -14.98
CA ILE A 450 31.89 -15.73 -14.87
C ILE A 450 33.41 -15.73 -15.08
N ARG A 451 34.09 -16.89 -14.90
CA ARG A 451 35.53 -17.05 -15.13
C ARG A 451 35.87 -17.38 -16.59
N GLN A 452 34.89 -17.81 -17.39
CA GLN A 452 35.10 -18.18 -18.78
C GLN A 452 35.08 -16.95 -19.68
N ILE A 453 35.97 -16.94 -20.69
CA ILE A 453 36.02 -15.87 -21.71
C ILE A 453 34.69 -15.79 -22.47
N SER A 454 34.06 -16.94 -22.72
CA SER A 454 32.76 -17.05 -23.40
C SER A 454 31.64 -16.22 -22.76
N PHE A 455 31.72 -15.96 -21.45
CA PHE A 455 30.74 -15.12 -20.75
C PHE A 455 30.82 -13.66 -21.18
N ARG A 456 32.02 -13.16 -21.50
CA ARG A 456 32.20 -11.81 -22.04
C ARG A 456 31.57 -11.68 -23.41
N ASP A 457 31.64 -12.72 -24.23
CA ASP A 457 30.98 -12.78 -25.53
C ASP A 457 29.45 -12.71 -25.36
N VAL A 458 28.89 -13.42 -24.35
CA VAL A 458 27.45 -13.31 -24.02
C VAL A 458 27.05 -11.88 -23.69
N LEU A 459 27.83 -11.17 -22.87
CA LEU A 459 27.53 -9.78 -22.53
C LEU A 459 27.67 -8.86 -23.75
N SER A 460 28.70 -9.07 -24.57
CA SER A 460 28.90 -8.32 -25.82
C SER A 460 27.70 -8.49 -26.75
N ASP A 461 27.24 -9.73 -26.97
CA ASP A 461 26.08 -10.03 -27.80
C ASP A 461 24.78 -9.45 -27.21
N ALA A 462 24.61 -9.55 -25.89
CA ALA A 462 23.41 -9.07 -25.21
C ALA A 462 23.19 -7.56 -25.37
N PHE A 463 24.28 -6.76 -25.38
CA PHE A 463 24.23 -5.29 -25.39
C PHE A 463 24.63 -4.64 -26.72
N SER A 464 25.17 -5.39 -27.69
CA SER A 464 25.50 -4.88 -29.05
C SER A 464 24.30 -4.83 -30.00
N SER A 465 23.22 -5.57 -29.69
CA SER A 465 22.07 -5.73 -30.57
C SER A 465 21.19 -4.49 -30.75
N VAL A 466 21.27 -3.51 -29.85
CA VAL A 466 20.44 -2.29 -29.89
C VAL A 466 21.27 -1.13 -30.44
N SER A 467 20.80 -0.54 -31.53
CA SER A 467 21.46 0.60 -32.17
C SER A 467 21.51 1.82 -31.25
N GLY A 468 22.69 2.43 -31.07
CA GLY A 468 22.89 3.67 -30.32
C GLY A 468 24.02 3.58 -29.30
N GLU A 469 24.31 4.70 -28.63
CA GLU A 469 25.40 4.80 -27.65
C GLU A 469 25.10 4.08 -26.32
N GLU A 470 23.82 3.83 -26.02
CA GLU A 470 23.41 3.21 -24.75
C GLU A 470 23.84 1.74 -24.64
N GLY A 471 23.80 0.98 -25.75
CA GLY A 471 24.21 -0.43 -25.78
C GLY A 471 25.65 -0.64 -25.30
N PRO A 472 26.65 0.01 -25.94
CA PRO A 472 28.03 -0.01 -25.49
C PRO A 472 28.21 0.44 -24.04
N ARG A 473 27.48 1.48 -23.60
CA ARG A 473 27.54 1.96 -22.21
C ARG A 473 27.10 0.91 -21.20
N PHE A 474 25.97 0.23 -21.43
CA PHE A 474 25.51 -0.87 -20.58
C PHE A 474 26.48 -2.06 -20.63
N GLY A 475 27.03 -2.37 -21.80
CA GLY A 475 28.05 -3.41 -21.96
C GLY A 475 29.30 -3.15 -21.11
N HIS A 476 29.83 -1.93 -21.15
CA HIS A 476 30.98 -1.54 -20.31
C HIS A 476 30.67 -1.59 -18.81
N LEU A 477 29.48 -1.13 -18.40
CA LEU A 477 29.06 -1.23 -17.00
C LEU A 477 28.93 -2.69 -16.55
N ALA A 478 28.38 -3.57 -17.39
CA ALA A 478 28.25 -4.99 -17.09
C ALA A 478 29.62 -5.67 -16.95
N GLN A 479 30.56 -5.35 -17.85
CA GLN A 479 31.94 -5.84 -17.76
C GLN A 479 32.67 -5.32 -16.51
N SER A 480 32.44 -4.05 -16.13
CA SER A 480 32.98 -3.50 -14.89
C SER A 480 32.43 -4.23 -13.67
N MET A 481 31.12 -4.48 -13.60
CA MET A 481 30.51 -5.25 -12.50
C MET A 481 31.05 -6.67 -12.44
N LEU A 482 31.21 -7.35 -13.59
CA LEU A 482 31.79 -8.69 -13.67
C LEU A 482 33.19 -8.75 -13.03
N SER A 483 34.01 -7.73 -13.27
CA SER A 483 35.36 -7.66 -12.68
C SER A 483 35.36 -7.50 -11.14
N THR A 484 34.25 -7.05 -10.55
CA THR A 484 34.11 -6.94 -9.07
C THR A 484 33.56 -8.20 -8.41
N TRP A 485 33.17 -9.21 -9.20
CA TRP A 485 32.62 -10.47 -8.72
C TRP A 485 33.60 -11.65 -8.84
N ILE A 486 34.55 -11.56 -9.78
CA ILE A 486 35.71 -12.45 -9.89
C ILE A 486 36.69 -12.11 -8.79
#